data_AF-A0A9E6AIH3-F1
#
_entry.id   AF-A0A9E6AIH3-F1
#
_cell.length_a   1.000
_cell.length_b   1.000
_cell.length_c   1.000
_cell.angle_alpha   90.00
_cell.angle_beta   90.00
_cell.angle_gamma   90.00
#
_symmetry.space_group_name_H-M   'P 1'
#
loop_
_entity.id
_entity.type
_entity.pdbx_description
1 polymer ?
#
loop_
_entity_poly.entity_id
_entity_poly.type
_entity_poly.pdbx_seq_one_letter_code
_entity_poly.pdbx_strand_id
1 'polypeptide(L)'
;SIDGMIPEGAEEWSGRINEDLEVTFDVPGIYGYKCTPHVGTGMVALIVVEGEGKLDNLEAAQDVRQRGRAKKTFEEIWEEAAEMGLLEPSSA
;
A
#
# COMPACT_ATOMS: atom_id res chain seq x y z
N SER A 1 -5.72 -4.64 4.84
CA SER A 1 -5.41 -3.98 3.57
C SER A 1 -6.31 -2.77 3.33
N ILE A 2 -6.02 -2.00 2.28
CA ILE A 2 -6.88 -0.95 1.74
C ILE A 2 -7.48 -1.46 0.43
N ASP A 3 -8.81 -1.54 0.38
CA ASP A 3 -9.56 -1.82 -0.84
C ASP A 3 -9.16 -0.85 -1.98
N GLY A 4 -8.91 -1.40 -3.17
CA GLY A 4 -8.38 -0.67 -4.32
C GLY A 4 -6.86 -0.43 -4.32
N MET A 5 -6.15 -0.79 -3.25
CA MET A 5 -4.68 -0.74 -3.18
C MET A 5 -4.11 -2.15 -2.94
N ILE A 6 -4.53 -3.12 -3.75
CA ILE A 6 -4.07 -4.51 -3.70
C ILE A 6 -3.93 -4.97 -5.16
N PRO A 7 -2.85 -5.68 -5.54
CA PRO A 7 -2.67 -6.19 -6.90
C PRO A 7 -3.74 -7.23 -7.27
N GLU A 8 -4.02 -7.36 -8.56
CA GLU A 8 -4.93 -8.40 -9.04
C GLU A 8 -4.38 -9.79 -8.67
N GLY A 9 -5.25 -10.64 -8.13
CA GLY A 9 -4.89 -12.00 -7.70
C GLY A 9 -4.25 -12.12 -6.31
N ALA A 10 -3.98 -11.01 -5.62
CA ALA A 10 -3.52 -11.04 -4.23
C ALA A 10 -4.69 -11.15 -3.24
N GLU A 11 -4.46 -11.78 -2.09
CA GLU A 11 -5.48 -11.99 -1.06
C GLU A 11 -5.60 -10.76 -0.13
N GLU A 12 -6.83 -10.39 0.22
CA GLU A 12 -7.08 -9.34 1.21
C GLU A 12 -6.77 -9.81 2.63
N TRP A 13 -6.32 -8.90 3.50
CA TRP A 13 -6.03 -9.23 4.91
C TRP A 13 -6.62 -8.22 5.89
N SER A 14 -6.98 -8.72 7.07
CA SER A 14 -7.44 -7.90 8.19
C SER A 14 -7.02 -8.54 9.51
N GLY A 15 -6.28 -7.79 10.33
CA GLY A 15 -5.88 -8.21 11.67
C GLY A 15 -6.93 -7.89 12.71
N ARG A 16 -6.84 -8.57 13.86
CA ARG A 16 -7.63 -8.26 15.06
C ARG A 16 -6.91 -7.21 15.92
N ILE A 17 -7.69 -6.46 16.71
CA ILE A 17 -7.14 -5.43 17.58
C ILE A 17 -6.33 -6.09 18.71
N ASN A 18 -5.11 -5.60 18.93
CA ASN A 18 -4.17 -6.09 19.95
C ASN A 18 -3.71 -7.55 19.76
N GLU A 19 -3.81 -8.07 18.54
CA GLU A 19 -3.26 -9.39 18.19
C GLU A 19 -2.19 -9.20 17.11
N ASP A 20 -1.16 -10.04 17.16
CA ASP A 20 -0.16 -10.12 16.09
C ASP A 20 -0.82 -10.59 14.79
N LEU A 21 -0.37 -10.01 13.67
CA LEU A 21 -0.80 -10.40 12.33
C LEU A 21 0.44 -10.66 11.49
N GLU A 22 0.51 -11.86 10.92
CA GLU A 22 1.52 -12.22 9.92
C GLU A 22 0.85 -12.28 8.54
N VAL A 23 1.49 -11.66 7.55
CA VAL A 23 1.02 -11.63 6.16
C VAL A 23 2.20 -11.93 5.25
N THR A 24 2.01 -12.88 4.35
CA THR A 24 2.95 -13.18 3.26
C THR A 24 2.45 -12.50 1.98
N PHE A 25 3.36 -11.87 1.24
CA PHE A 25 3.04 -11.17 0.00
C PHE A 25 3.71 -11.89 -1.18
N ASP A 26 2.93 -12.69 -1.90
CA ASP A 26 3.43 -13.53 -3.00
C ASP A 26 3.25 -12.90 -4.39
N VAL A 27 2.39 -11.88 -4.50
CA VAL A 27 2.08 -11.21 -5.77
C VAL A 27 2.84 -9.87 -5.84
N PRO A 28 3.67 -9.62 -6.86
CA PRO A 28 4.29 -8.32 -7.08
C PRO A 28 3.26 -7.21 -7.22
N GLY A 29 3.60 -6.02 -6.74
CA GLY A 29 2.71 -4.87 -6.85
C GLY A 29 2.68 -3.99 -5.62
N ILE A 30 1.72 -3.07 -5.63
CA ILE A 30 1.55 -2.07 -4.59
C ILE A 30 0.39 -2.43 -3.67
N TYR A 31 0.67 -2.38 -2.38
CA TYR A 31 -0.25 -2.73 -1.31
C TYR A 31 -0.43 -1.57 -0.35
N GLY A 32 -1.69 -1.22 -0.07
CA GLY A 32 -2.07 -0.26 0.95
C GLY A 32 -2.38 -0.95 2.28
N TYR A 33 -1.78 -0.45 3.36
CA TYR A 33 -2.14 -0.80 4.73
C TYR A 33 -2.85 0.36 5.42
N LYS A 34 -3.89 0.03 6.20
CA LYS A 34 -4.54 0.93 7.15
C LYS A 34 -4.72 0.24 8.48
N CYS A 35 -4.49 0.97 9.57
CA CYS A 35 -4.99 0.58 10.89
C CYS A 35 -6.40 1.15 11.05
N THR A 36 -7.43 0.29 11.05
CA THR A 36 -8.85 0.68 11.04
C THR A 36 -9.23 1.79 12.04
N PRO A 37 -8.87 1.70 13.35
CA PRO A 37 -9.23 2.75 14.30
C PRO A 37 -8.41 4.05 14.14
N HIS A 38 -7.26 4.00 13.46
CA HIS A 38 -6.29 5.12 13.40
C HIS A 38 -6.06 5.67 11.98
N VAL A 39 -6.80 5.18 10.98
CA VAL A 39 -6.70 5.69 9.60
C VAL A 39 -7.04 7.19 9.54
N GLY A 40 -8.03 7.65 10.30
CA GLY A 40 -8.38 9.07 10.38
C GLY A 40 -7.26 9.96 10.92
N THR A 41 -6.39 9.39 11.77
CA THR A 41 -5.21 10.05 12.35
C THR A 41 -3.93 9.81 11.55
N GLY A 42 -4.00 9.08 10.43
CA GLY A 42 -2.88 8.89 9.49
C GLY A 42 -2.08 7.61 9.69
N MET A 43 -2.59 6.61 10.42
CA MET A 43 -1.88 5.32 10.55
C MET A 43 -2.13 4.45 9.32
N VAL A 44 -1.27 4.65 8.31
CA VAL A 44 -1.29 3.97 7.02
C VAL A 44 0.14 3.63 6.61
N ALA A 45 0.29 2.69 5.68
CA ALA A 45 1.59 2.36 5.10
C ALA A 45 1.42 1.92 3.63
N LEU A 46 2.51 2.04 2.88
CA LEU A 46 2.67 1.50 1.54
C LEU A 46 3.63 0.32 1.61
N ILE A 47 3.27 -0.77 0.97
CA ILE A 47 4.13 -1.96 0.83
C ILE A 47 4.32 -2.16 -0.68
N VAL A 48 5.57 -2.22 -1.11
CA VAL A 48 5.94 -2.45 -2.51
C VAL A 48 6.61 -3.83 -2.58
N VAL A 49 6.03 -4.73 -3.36
CA VAL A 49 6.56 -6.07 -3.59
C VAL A 49 7.20 -6.09 -4.97
N GLU A 50 8.52 -6.28 -5.00
CA GLU A 50 9.29 -6.36 -6.24
C GLU A 50 8.89 -7.57 -7.08
N GLY A 51 9.06 -7.44 -8.41
CA GLY A 51 8.78 -8.50 -9.38
C GLY A 51 8.27 -7.93 -10.70
N GLU A 52 8.02 -8.83 -11.66
CA GLU A 52 7.37 -8.46 -12.91
C GLU A 52 5.95 -7.95 -12.62
N GLY A 53 5.57 -6.83 -13.25
CA GLY A 53 4.26 -6.21 -13.03
C GLY A 53 4.11 -5.41 -11.73
N LYS A 54 5.20 -5.11 -11.00
CA LYS A 54 5.12 -4.38 -9.71
C LYS A 54 4.43 -3.00 -9.78
N LEU A 55 4.33 -2.41 -10.97
CA LEU A 55 3.69 -1.11 -11.19
C LEU A 55 2.31 -1.22 -11.83
N ASP A 56 1.83 -2.43 -12.14
CA ASP A 56 0.59 -2.64 -12.90
C ASP A 56 -0.64 -2.04 -12.20
N ASN A 57 -0.62 -1.97 -10.87
CA ASN A 57 -1.69 -1.38 -10.08
C ASN A 57 -1.35 -0.01 -9.46
N LEU A 58 -0.24 0.65 -9.86
CA LEU A 58 0.21 1.93 -9.30
C LEU A 58 -0.84 3.03 -9.44
N GLU A 59 -1.34 3.24 -10.67
CA GLU A 59 -2.29 4.31 -10.96
C GLU A 59 -3.60 4.10 -10.17
N ALA A 60 -4.13 2.88 -10.19
CA ALA A 60 -5.31 2.50 -9.42
C ALA A 60 -5.12 2.74 -7.91
N ALA A 61 -3.95 2.38 -7.37
CA ALA A 61 -3.64 2.57 -5.95
C ALA A 61 -3.52 4.06 -5.57
N GLN A 62 -2.98 4.91 -6.45
CA GLN A 62 -2.89 6.36 -6.24
C GLN A 62 -4.25 7.06 -6.29
N ASP A 63 -5.19 6.54 -7.09
CA ASP A 63 -6.55 7.08 -7.21
C ASP A 63 -7.46 6.76 -6.01
N VAL A 64 -7.05 5.86 -5.12
CA VAL A 64 -7.85 5.51 -3.94
C VAL A 64 -7.99 6.70 -3.00
N ARG A 65 -9.23 7.21 -2.90
CA ARG A 65 -9.54 8.39 -2.09
C ARG A 65 -9.35 8.17 -0.60
N GLN A 66 -8.30 8.78 -0.05
CA GLN A 66 -8.03 8.81 1.38
C GLN A 66 -8.81 9.93 2.10
N ARG A 67 -9.09 9.74 3.40
CA ARG A 67 -9.83 10.69 4.24
C ARG A 67 -9.01 11.10 5.47
N GLY A 68 -9.30 12.28 6.00
CA GLY A 68 -8.62 12.77 7.21
C GLY A 68 -7.11 12.91 7.00
N ARG A 69 -6.32 12.62 8.04
CA ARG A 69 -4.86 12.76 7.99
C ARG A 69 -4.19 11.71 7.09
N ALA A 70 -4.83 10.56 6.84
CA ALA A 70 -4.30 9.56 5.92
C ALA A 70 -4.07 10.11 4.50
N LYS A 71 -4.84 11.10 4.04
CA LYS A 71 -4.57 11.73 2.73
C LYS A 71 -3.17 12.33 2.71
N LYS A 72 -2.87 13.19 3.68
CA LYS A 72 -1.56 13.84 3.78
C LYS A 72 -0.43 12.83 3.99
N THR A 73 -0.64 11.85 4.86
CA THR A 73 0.37 10.82 5.11
C THR A 73 0.65 9.97 3.87
N PHE A 74 -0.36 9.64 3.07
CA PHE A 74 -0.10 8.95 1.80
C PHE A 74 0.60 9.85 0.77
N GLU A 75 0.25 11.14 0.68
CA GLU A 75 0.98 12.10 -0.19
C GLU A 75 2.49 12.11 0.15
N GLU A 76 2.83 12.12 1.45
CA GLU A 76 4.22 12.03 1.94
C GLU A 76 4.87 10.66 1.61
N ILE A 77 4.16 9.55 1.84
CA ILE A 77 4.69 8.20 1.57
C ILE A 77 4.93 7.96 0.06
N TRP A 78 4.06 8.48 -0.82
CA TRP A 78 4.26 8.35 -2.27
C TRP A 78 5.50 9.10 -2.74
N GLU A 79 5.74 10.30 -2.21
CA GLU A 79 6.95 11.08 -2.48
C GLU A 79 8.19 10.33 -2.00
N GLU A 80 8.20 9.85 -0.76
CA GLU A 80 9.31 9.05 -0.21
C GLU A 80 9.57 7.79 -1.04
N ALA A 81 8.54 7.04 -1.42
CA ALA A 81 8.68 5.85 -2.25
C ALA A 81 9.23 6.15 -3.66
N ALA A 82 8.88 7.31 -4.23
CA ALA A 82 9.43 7.77 -5.51
C ALA A 82 10.91 8.16 -5.36
N GLU A 83 11.28 8.91 -4.31
CA GLU A 83 12.68 9.26 -4.02
C GLU A 83 13.57 8.04 -3.77
N MET A 84 12.98 6.98 -3.21
CA MET A 84 13.64 5.69 -3.01
C MET A 84 13.73 4.84 -4.29
N GLY A 85 13.15 5.27 -5.41
CA GLY A 85 13.12 4.52 -6.68
C GLY A 85 12.21 3.28 -6.67
N LEU A 86 11.31 3.16 -5.68
CA LEU A 86 10.43 2.00 -5.55
C LEU A 86 9.31 2.00 -6.61
N LEU A 87 8.96 3.19 -7.13
CA LEU A 87 7.89 3.39 -8.11
C LEU A 87 8.41 3.46 -9.56
N GLU A 88 9.67 3.09 -9.77
CA GLU A 88 10.30 3.02 -11.09
C GLU A 88 10.34 1.56 -11.57
N PRO A 89 10.28 1.32 -12.89
CA PRO A 89 10.46 -0.02 -13.42
C PRO A 89 11.79 -0.59 -12.94
N SER A 90 11.79 -1.86 -12.52
CA SER A 90 13.03 -2.50 -12.06
C SER A 90 14.04 -2.45 -13.20
N SER A 91 15.23 -1.91 -12.93
CA SER A 91 16.32 -1.94 -13.90
C SER A 91 16.67 -3.40 -14.14
N ALA A 92 16.49 -3.85 -15.40
CA ALA A 92 16.87 -5.20 -15.83
C ALA A 92 18.36 -5.49 -15.61
#